data_AF-A0A0A1ZSP4-F1
#
_entry.id   AF-A0A0A1ZSP4-F1
#
_cell.length_a   1.000
_cell.length_b   1.000
_cell.length_c   1.000
_cell.angle_alpha   90.00
_cell.angle_beta   90.00
_cell.angle_gamma   90.00
#
_symmetry.space_group_name_H-M   'P 1'
#
loop_
_entity.id
_entity.type
_entity.pdbx_description
1 polymer ?
#
loop_
_entity_poly.entity_id
_entity_poly.type
_entity_poly.pdbx_seq_one_letter_code
_entity_poly.pdbx_strand_id
1 'polypeptide(L)'
;MEEIKSFTEENNKKENSSLMRIGNFIKEARLSRDQSIEELASDLKIGAHQLKAIEEGNEEKLPEKVFIKAMIRRISQKLKLDTKFIMDELNTERGEVKIEEIVEAVPTKNDKSKQSKKLNPIGFGIFILISGLLGLIASTLIFNLLSESFQNQLLKQELIKKN
;
A
#
# COMPACT_ATOMS: atom_id res chain seq x y z
N MET A 1 6.74 22.60 -35.92
CA MET A 1 7.59 22.15 -34.78
C MET A 1 6.88 22.32 -33.42
N GLU A 2 5.54 22.39 -33.38
CA GLU A 2 4.80 22.50 -32.11
C GLU A 2 4.25 21.14 -31.61
N GLU A 3 4.19 20.13 -32.48
CA GLU A 3 3.56 18.83 -32.16
C GLU A 3 4.42 17.87 -31.32
N ILE A 4 5.73 18.09 -31.21
CA ILE A 4 6.64 17.16 -30.50
C ILE A 4 6.71 17.46 -28.99
N LYS A 5 6.45 18.71 -28.57
CA LYS A 5 6.48 19.10 -27.15
C LYS A 5 5.29 18.57 -26.35
N SER A 6 4.09 18.53 -26.94
CA SER A 6 2.86 18.11 -26.25
C SER A 6 2.88 16.62 -25.86
N PHE A 7 3.42 15.75 -26.73
CA PHE A 7 3.47 14.31 -26.48
C PHE A 7 4.40 13.91 -25.32
N THR A 8 5.48 14.66 -25.09
CA THR A 8 6.45 14.36 -24.02
C THR A 8 6.02 14.89 -22.66
N GLU A 9 5.25 15.98 -22.61
CA GLU A 9 4.73 16.55 -21.36
C GLU A 9 3.53 15.76 -20.81
N GLU A 10 2.64 15.28 -21.67
CA GLU A 10 1.47 14.48 -21.24
C GLU A 10 1.86 13.14 -20.60
N ASN A 11 2.82 12.43 -21.20
CA ASN A 11 3.29 11.14 -20.69
C ASN A 11 3.99 11.28 -19.33
N ASN A 12 4.86 12.29 -19.16
CA ASN A 12 5.51 12.57 -17.87
C ASN A 12 4.53 13.01 -16.78
N LYS A 13 3.46 13.74 -17.13
CA LYS A 13 2.43 14.19 -16.18
C LYS A 13 1.55 13.03 -15.71
N LYS A 14 1.26 12.07 -16.59
CA LYS A 14 0.45 10.88 -16.27
C LYS A 14 1.16 9.95 -15.29
N GLU A 15 2.46 9.71 -15.51
CA GLU A 15 3.29 8.86 -14.66
C GLU A 15 3.48 9.44 -13.24
N ASN A 16 3.49 10.76 -13.13
CA ASN A 16 3.70 11.47 -11.86
C ASN A 16 2.42 11.98 -11.19
N SER A 17 1.25 11.47 -11.57
CA SER A 17 0.00 11.84 -10.88
C SER A 17 -0.16 11.08 -9.55
N SER A 18 -0.85 11.71 -8.59
CA SER A 18 -1.19 11.11 -7.28
C SER A 18 -2.06 9.87 -7.48
N LEU A 19 -2.97 9.90 -8.45
CA LEU A 19 -3.78 8.75 -8.80
C LEU A 19 -2.91 7.57 -9.29
N MET A 20 -1.88 7.83 -10.11
CA MET A 20 -0.93 6.79 -10.54
C MET A 20 -0.16 6.20 -9.36
N ARG A 21 0.38 7.05 -8.47
CA ARG A 21 1.10 6.57 -7.27
C ARG A 21 0.22 5.71 -6.37
N ILE A 22 -1.01 6.15 -6.13
CA ILE A 22 -2.00 5.41 -5.33
C ILE A 22 -2.41 4.11 -6.04
N GLY A 23 -2.62 4.17 -7.35
CA GLY A 23 -2.94 3.00 -8.18
C GLY A 23 -1.89 1.91 -8.08
N ASN A 24 -0.62 2.28 -8.24
CA ASN A 24 0.52 1.37 -8.07
C ASN A 24 0.55 0.78 -6.65
N PHE A 25 0.35 1.60 -5.62
CA PHE A 25 0.32 1.11 -4.24
C PHE A 25 -0.80 0.09 -3.99
N ILE A 26 -1.99 0.33 -4.55
CA ILE A 26 -3.13 -0.60 -4.51
C ILE A 26 -2.78 -1.91 -5.24
N LYS A 27 -2.19 -1.81 -6.43
CA LYS A 27 -1.79 -2.97 -7.25
C LYS A 27 -0.80 -3.85 -6.52
N GLU A 28 0.26 -3.27 -5.95
CA GLU A 28 1.26 -4.02 -5.19
C GLU A 28 0.64 -4.69 -3.95
N ALA A 29 -0.24 -3.98 -3.23
CA ALA A 29 -0.94 -4.55 -2.08
C ALA A 29 -1.86 -5.72 -2.48
N ARG A 30 -2.54 -5.63 -3.63
CA ARG A 30 -3.37 -6.72 -4.16
C ARG A 30 -2.51 -7.93 -4.55
N LEU A 31 -1.42 -7.70 -5.29
CA LEU A 31 -0.52 -8.76 -5.74
C LEU A 31 0.20 -9.45 -4.57
N SER A 32 0.57 -8.71 -3.52
CA SER A 32 1.17 -9.28 -2.30
C SER A 32 0.26 -10.26 -1.55
N ARG A 33 -1.01 -10.34 -1.93
CA ARG A 33 -2.04 -11.22 -1.37
C ARG A 33 -2.50 -12.28 -2.36
N ASP A 34 -1.84 -12.40 -3.51
CA ASP A 34 -2.20 -13.30 -4.62
C ASP A 34 -3.65 -13.12 -5.10
N GLN A 35 -4.23 -11.92 -4.95
CA GLN A 35 -5.61 -11.63 -5.34
C GLN A 35 -5.68 -11.19 -6.80
N SER A 36 -6.61 -11.74 -7.58
CA SER A 36 -6.87 -11.25 -8.95
C SER A 36 -7.65 -9.92 -8.95
N ILE A 37 -7.65 -9.22 -10.09
CA ILE A 37 -8.46 -8.01 -10.26
C ILE A 37 -9.95 -8.36 -10.10
N GLU A 38 -10.36 -9.49 -10.67
CA GLU A 38 -11.73 -9.99 -10.67
C GLU A 38 -12.21 -10.30 -9.25
N GLU A 39 -11.38 -10.96 -8.44
CA GLU A 39 -11.68 -11.27 -7.04
C GLU A 39 -11.87 -10.00 -6.20
N LEU A 40 -10.90 -9.08 -6.24
CA LEU A 40 -10.97 -7.86 -5.45
C LEU A 40 -12.13 -6.96 -5.89
N ALA A 41 -12.39 -6.87 -7.20
CA ALA A 41 -13.51 -6.12 -7.74
C ALA A 41 -14.86 -6.70 -7.31
N SER A 42 -15.00 -8.04 -7.36
CA SER A 42 -16.19 -8.76 -6.90
C SER A 42 -16.46 -8.51 -5.41
N ASP A 43 -15.43 -8.66 -4.56
CA ASP A 43 -15.49 -8.40 -3.12
C ASP A 43 -15.95 -6.98 -2.78
N LEU A 44 -15.51 -6.02 -3.59
CA LEU A 44 -15.84 -4.60 -3.44
C LEU A 44 -17.12 -4.20 -4.17
N LYS A 45 -17.72 -5.08 -4.97
CA LYS A 45 -18.87 -4.77 -5.83
C LYS A 45 -18.61 -3.55 -6.72
N ILE A 46 -17.42 -3.50 -7.33
CA ILE A 46 -17.04 -2.51 -8.34
C ILE A 46 -16.73 -3.22 -9.65
N GLY A 47 -16.74 -2.49 -10.77
CA GLY A 47 -16.36 -3.08 -12.05
C GLY A 47 -14.86 -3.40 -12.09
N ALA A 48 -14.48 -4.58 -12.59
CA ALA A 48 -13.07 -4.96 -12.77
C ALA A 48 -12.30 -3.93 -13.63
N HIS A 49 -12.95 -3.36 -14.65
CA HIS A 49 -12.38 -2.30 -15.47
C HIS A 49 -12.07 -1.02 -14.66
N GLN A 50 -12.87 -0.71 -13.64
CA GLN A 50 -12.66 0.47 -12.77
C GLN A 50 -11.49 0.22 -11.82
N LEU A 51 -11.41 -0.97 -11.22
CA LEU A 51 -10.27 -1.34 -10.40
C LEU A 51 -8.97 -1.28 -11.22
N LYS A 52 -8.98 -1.84 -12.43
CA LYS A 52 -7.85 -1.76 -13.36
C LYS A 52 -7.49 -0.32 -13.70
N ALA A 53 -8.48 0.52 -14.02
CA ALA A 53 -8.23 1.94 -14.31
C ALA A 53 -7.68 2.70 -13.10
N ILE A 54 -8.09 2.37 -11.86
CA ILE A 54 -7.49 2.90 -10.64
C ILE A 54 -6.03 2.46 -10.52
N GLU A 55 -5.73 1.16 -10.69
CA GLU A 55 -4.37 0.61 -10.61
C GLU A 55 -3.43 1.20 -11.69
N GLU A 56 -3.96 1.55 -12.85
CA GLU A 56 -3.23 2.17 -13.96
C GLU A 56 -3.21 3.70 -13.91
N GLY A 57 -3.79 4.33 -12.88
CA GLY A 57 -3.86 5.79 -12.77
C GLY A 57 -4.65 6.46 -13.91
N ASN A 58 -5.56 5.75 -14.59
CA ASN A 58 -6.24 6.22 -15.78
C ASN A 58 -7.56 6.93 -15.43
N GLU A 59 -7.48 8.22 -15.08
CA GLU A 59 -8.64 9.03 -14.65
C GLU A 59 -9.74 9.13 -15.73
N GLU A 60 -9.40 9.06 -17.01
CA GLU A 60 -10.37 9.16 -18.12
C GLU A 60 -11.36 7.98 -18.18
N LYS A 61 -10.96 6.83 -17.65
CA LYS A 61 -11.80 5.61 -17.62
C LYS A 61 -12.58 5.47 -16.31
N LEU A 62 -12.55 6.48 -15.46
CA LEU A 62 -13.17 6.47 -14.15
C LEU A 62 -14.41 7.38 -14.10
N PRO A 63 -15.35 7.10 -13.17
CA PRO A 63 -16.51 7.97 -12.96
C PRO A 63 -16.11 9.31 -12.33
N GLU A 64 -17.10 10.13 -11.93
CA GLU A 64 -16.83 11.40 -11.28
C GLU A 64 -15.93 11.28 -10.03
N LYS A 65 -15.16 12.34 -9.76
CA LYS A 65 -14.14 12.39 -8.70
C LYS A 65 -14.65 11.95 -7.32
N VAL A 66 -15.90 12.25 -6.99
CA VAL A 66 -16.51 11.82 -5.71
C VAL A 66 -16.57 10.30 -5.60
N PHE A 67 -16.93 9.61 -6.69
CA PHE A 67 -16.95 8.16 -6.75
C PHE A 67 -15.55 7.57 -6.71
N ILE A 68 -14.58 8.17 -7.42
CA ILE A 68 -13.16 7.74 -7.37
C ILE A 68 -12.66 7.76 -5.93
N LYS A 69 -12.88 8.87 -5.20
CA LYS A 69 -12.49 9.00 -3.79
C LYS A 69 -13.13 7.92 -2.91
N ALA A 70 -14.42 7.63 -3.13
CA ALA A 70 -15.11 6.57 -2.41
C ALA A 70 -14.55 5.17 -2.73
N MET A 71 -14.25 4.89 -4.00
CA MET A 71 -13.65 3.63 -4.43
C MET A 71 -12.27 3.43 -3.81
N ILE A 72 -11.37 4.41 -3.93
CA ILE A 72 -10.01 4.36 -3.37
C ILE A 72 -10.07 4.15 -1.85
N ARG A 73 -10.99 4.83 -1.15
CA ARG A 73 -11.19 4.60 0.29
C ARG A 73 -11.60 3.16 0.61
N ARG A 74 -12.59 2.62 -0.12
CA ARG A 74 -13.08 1.24 0.10
C ARG A 74 -12.02 0.19 -0.22
N ILE A 75 -11.27 0.38 -1.32
CA ILE A 75 -10.15 -0.49 -1.70
C ILE A 75 -9.08 -0.47 -0.59
N SER A 76 -8.68 0.73 -0.15
CA SER A 76 -7.67 0.91 0.91
C SER A 76 -8.07 0.21 2.20
N GLN A 77 -9.34 0.32 2.60
CA GLN A 77 -9.87 -0.36 3.79
C GLN A 77 -9.88 -1.88 3.63
N LYS A 78 -10.34 -2.39 2.47
CA LYS A 78 -10.36 -3.83 2.16
C LYS A 78 -8.96 -4.43 2.15
N LEU A 79 -8.00 -3.69 1.59
CA LEU A 79 -6.58 -4.05 1.58
C LEU A 79 -5.86 -3.69 2.88
N LYS A 80 -6.54 -3.21 3.93
CA LYS A 80 -5.96 -2.82 5.23
C LYS A 80 -4.75 -1.88 5.11
N LEU A 81 -4.78 -0.99 4.13
CA LEU A 81 -3.77 0.05 3.91
C LEU A 81 -4.02 1.23 4.85
N ASP A 82 -3.02 2.09 5.04
CA ASP A 82 -3.22 3.37 5.72
C ASP A 82 -4.12 4.28 4.88
N THR A 83 -5.42 4.13 5.12
CA THR A 83 -6.46 4.84 4.38
C THR A 83 -6.36 6.35 4.60
N LYS A 84 -5.88 6.81 5.76
CA LYS A 84 -5.73 8.24 6.00
C LYS A 84 -4.63 8.79 5.09
N PHE A 85 -3.47 8.16 5.10
CA PHE A 85 -2.34 8.55 4.27
C PHE A 85 -2.70 8.58 2.77
N ILE A 86 -3.34 7.51 2.27
CA ILE A 86 -3.76 7.43 0.86
C ILE A 86 -4.75 8.54 0.49
N MET A 87 -5.74 8.82 1.37
CA MET A 87 -6.72 9.86 1.09
C MET A 87 -6.12 11.27 1.18
N ASP A 88 -5.13 11.49 2.03
CA ASP A 88 -4.41 12.76 2.11
C ASP A 88 -3.61 12.99 0.80
N GLU A 89 -2.84 11.99 0.34
CA GLU A 89 -2.11 12.02 -0.93
C GLU A 89 -3.04 12.31 -2.13
N LEU A 90 -4.24 11.72 -2.15
CA LEU A 90 -5.23 11.94 -3.21
C LEU A 90 -5.79 13.38 -3.25
N ASN A 91 -5.78 14.06 -2.11
CA ASN A 91 -6.29 15.43 -1.98
C ASN A 91 -5.20 16.49 -2.24
N THR A 92 -3.92 16.17 -2.02
CA THR A 92 -2.80 17.11 -2.18
C THR A 92 -2.66 17.65 -3.60
N GLU A 93 -3.05 16.90 -4.65
CA GLU A 93 -2.99 17.39 -6.04
C GLU A 93 -4.16 18.30 -6.45
N ARG A 94 -5.13 18.54 -5.57
CA ARG A 94 -6.37 19.28 -5.93
C ARG A 94 -6.67 20.43 -4.97
N GLY A 95 -5.63 21.02 -4.39
CA GLY A 95 -5.73 22.12 -3.45
C GLY A 95 -5.76 23.52 -4.06
N GLU A 96 -6.61 23.80 -5.07
CA GLU A 96 -6.99 25.18 -5.42
C GLU A 96 -8.44 25.23 -5.95
N VAL A 97 -9.41 25.10 -5.05
CA VAL A 97 -10.67 25.86 -5.18
C VAL A 97 -11.00 26.39 -3.81
N LYS A 98 -10.52 27.62 -3.53
CA LYS A 98 -11.12 28.47 -2.52
C LYS A 98 -12.54 28.76 -2.98
N ILE A 99 -13.52 28.07 -2.40
CA ILE A 99 -14.90 28.57 -2.44
C ILE A 99 -14.95 29.67 -1.37
N GLU A 100 -14.56 30.88 -1.77
CA GLU A 100 -14.86 32.09 -1.01
C GLU A 100 -16.37 32.39 -1.17
N GLU A 101 -17.08 32.21 -0.07
CA GLU A 101 -18.16 33.09 0.40
C GLU A 101 -19.38 33.34 -0.50
N ILE A 102 -20.48 32.63 -0.21
CA ILE A 102 -21.78 33.31 -0.04
C ILE A 102 -22.36 32.86 1.30
N VAL A 103 -22.44 33.84 2.20
CA VAL A 103 -22.94 33.79 3.56
C VAL A 103 -24.46 33.65 3.55
N GLU A 104 -25.01 32.63 4.21
CA GLU A 104 -26.21 32.84 5.03
C GLU A 104 -26.29 31.83 6.17
N ALA A 105 -26.53 32.36 7.36
CA ALA A 105 -26.22 31.76 8.64
C ALA A 105 -27.21 30.66 9.07
N VAL A 106 -26.69 29.51 9.46
CA VAL A 106 -27.33 28.63 10.45
C VAL A 106 -26.29 28.25 11.50
N PRO A 107 -26.46 28.62 12.79
CA PRO A 107 -25.49 28.30 13.81
C PRO A 107 -25.70 26.86 14.27
N THR A 108 -24.78 25.95 13.93
CA THR A 108 -24.61 24.73 14.71
C THR A 108 -23.16 24.61 15.15
N LYS A 109 -23.00 24.75 16.46
CA LYS A 109 -21.77 24.61 17.21
C LYS A 109 -21.18 23.22 16.96
N ASN A 110 -19.89 23.15 16.66
CA ASN A 110 -19.00 22.15 17.23
C ASN A 110 -17.55 22.61 17.03
N ASP A 111 -16.99 23.17 18.11
CA ASP A 111 -15.57 23.02 18.42
C ASP A 111 -15.16 21.55 18.28
N LYS A 112 -13.93 21.28 17.79
CA LYS A 112 -12.87 20.40 18.36
C LYS A 112 -11.71 20.39 17.35
N SER A 113 -10.75 21.28 17.51
CA SER A 113 -9.50 21.07 18.28
C SER A 113 -8.48 20.15 17.58
N LYS A 114 -7.28 20.71 17.44
CA LYS A 114 -6.02 20.03 17.10
C LYS A 114 -5.93 18.69 17.85
N GLN A 115 -5.81 17.58 17.15
CA GLN A 115 -5.45 16.30 17.76
C GLN A 115 -4.08 15.86 17.24
N SER A 116 -3.03 16.40 17.87
CA SER A 116 -1.74 15.74 17.96
C SER A 116 -1.96 14.41 18.68
N LYS A 117 -2.18 13.33 17.91
CA LYS A 117 -2.23 11.99 18.49
C LYS A 117 -0.83 11.63 18.95
N LYS A 118 -0.60 11.70 20.27
CA LYS A 118 0.51 11.02 20.94
C LYS A 118 0.48 9.54 20.52
N LEU A 119 1.55 9.08 19.87
CA LEU A 119 1.76 7.66 19.59
C LEU A 119 2.19 6.99 20.90
N ASN A 120 1.48 5.93 21.30
CA ASN A 120 1.79 5.18 22.51
C ASN A 120 3.01 4.27 22.25
N PRO A 121 4.14 4.42 22.97
CA PRO A 121 5.38 3.67 22.72
C PRO A 121 5.32 2.18 23.14
N ILE A 122 4.22 1.75 23.76
CA ILE A 122 4.03 0.37 24.24
C ILE A 122 3.96 -0.67 23.10
N GLY A 123 3.48 -0.29 21.91
CA GLY A 123 3.39 -1.20 20.76
C GLY A 123 4.75 -1.56 20.14
N PHE A 124 5.74 -0.68 20.23
CA PHE A 124 7.06 -0.91 19.64
C PHE A 124 7.87 -1.93 20.43
N GLY A 125 7.76 -1.93 21.76
CA GLY A 125 8.46 -2.89 22.62
C GLY A 125 7.99 -4.33 22.42
N ILE A 126 6.69 -4.55 22.21
CA ILE A 126 6.11 -5.89 22.00
C ILE A 126 6.61 -6.50 20.67
N PHE A 127 6.79 -5.70 19.63
CA PHE A 127 7.32 -6.17 18.34
C PHE A 127 8.78 -6.66 18.45
N ILE A 128 9.63 -5.96 19.22
CA ILE A 128 11.02 -6.36 19.46
C ILE A 128 11.09 -7.70 20.21
N LEU A 129 10.23 -7.89 21.22
CA LEU A 129 10.19 -9.15 21.98
C LEU A 129 9.74 -10.34 21.13
N ILE A 130 8.71 -10.16 20.28
CA ILE A 130 8.20 -11.22 19.40
C ILE A 130 9.23 -11.57 18.32
N SER A 131 9.90 -10.57 17.73
CA SER A 131 10.95 -10.78 16.73
C SER A 131 12.15 -11.54 17.30
N GLY A 132 12.58 -11.21 18.53
CA GLY A 132 13.67 -11.91 19.20
C GLY A 132 13.35 -13.37 19.48
N LEU A 133 12.14 -13.69 19.94
CA LEU A 133 11.75 -15.07 20.24
C LEU A 133 11.67 -15.93 18.96
N LEU A 134 11.13 -15.39 17.86
CA LEU A 134 11.12 -16.07 16.57
C LEU A 134 12.54 -16.32 16.04
N GLY A 135 13.44 -15.35 16.20
CA GLY A 135 14.84 -15.48 15.80
C GLY A 135 15.57 -16.60 16.54
N LEU A 136 15.33 -16.76 17.84
CA LEU A 136 15.92 -17.85 18.63
C LEU A 136 15.44 -19.23 18.18
N ILE A 137 14.13 -19.37 17.90
CA ILE A 137 13.56 -20.63 17.41
C ILE A 137 14.11 -20.97 16.01
N ALA A 138 14.20 -19.99 15.11
CA ALA A 138 14.78 -20.20 13.79
C ALA A 138 16.27 -20.55 13.88
N SER A 139 17.02 -19.89 14.76
CA SER A 139 18.45 -20.13 14.97
C SER A 139 18.73 -21.55 15.46
N THR A 140 17.94 -22.07 16.41
CA THR A 140 18.12 -23.45 16.91
C THR A 140 17.81 -24.50 15.84
N LEU A 141 16.76 -24.29 15.03
CA LEU A 141 16.42 -25.18 13.92
C LEU A 141 17.51 -25.18 12.84
N ILE A 142 17.99 -24.00 12.44
CA ILE A 142 19.07 -23.87 11.45
C ILE A 142 20.37 -24.50 11.98
N PHE A 143 20.72 -24.28 13.25
CA PHE A 143 21.90 -24.86 13.86
C PHE A 143 21.82 -26.39 13.89
N ASN A 144 20.65 -26.96 14.21
CA ASN A 144 20.45 -28.40 14.19
C ASN A 144 20.62 -28.99 12.77
N LEU A 145 20.02 -28.34 11.76
CA LEU A 145 20.14 -28.75 10.35
C LEU A 145 21.58 -28.64 9.83
N LEU A 146 22.28 -27.56 10.19
CA LEU A 146 23.66 -27.33 9.78
C LEU A 146 24.64 -28.30 10.49
N SER A 147 24.39 -28.60 11.76
CA SER A 147 25.19 -29.54 12.55
C SER A 147 25.12 -30.96 11.97
N GLU A 148 23.92 -31.45 11.62
CA GLU A 148 23.79 -32.75 10.95
C GLU A 148 24.49 -32.79 9.59
N SER A 149 24.39 -31.71 8.81
CA SER A 149 25.06 -31.61 7.52
C SER A 149 26.60 -31.75 7.65
N PHE A 150 27.19 -31.11 8.67
CA PHE A 150 28.63 -31.16 8.90
C PHE A 150 29.13 -32.55 9.33
N GLN A 151 28.42 -33.22 10.24
CA GLN A 151 28.79 -34.58 10.69
C GLN A 151 28.74 -35.60 9.54
N ASN A 152 27.73 -35.50 8.68
CA ASN A 152 27.59 -36.37 7.51
C ASN A 152 28.73 -36.21 6.50
N GLN A 153 29.28 -35.01 6.37
CA GLN A 153 30.48 -34.79 5.53
C GLN A 153 31.73 -35.37 6.18
N LEU A 154 31.91 -35.21 7.49
CA LEU A 154 33.06 -35.73 8.23
C LEU A 154 33.12 -37.27 8.21
N LEU A 155 31.97 -37.93 8.39
CA LEU A 155 31.84 -39.39 8.29
C LEU A 155 32.14 -39.90 6.88
N LYS A 156 31.68 -39.21 5.83
CA LYS A 156 32.01 -39.58 4.44
C LYS A 156 33.51 -39.47 4.17
N GLN A 157 34.18 -38.46 4.72
CA GLN A 157 35.63 -38.29 4.58
C GLN A 157 36.41 -39.37 5.33
N GLU A 158 35.99 -39.76 6.54
CA GLU A 158 36.59 -40.88 7.27
C GLU A 158 36.40 -42.23 6.55
N LEU A 159 35.21 -42.46 5.97
CA LEU A 159 34.93 -43.70 5.23
C LEU A 159 35.73 -43.79 3.92
N ILE A 160 35.96 -42.67 3.23
CA ILE A 160 36.78 -42.63 2.01
C ILE A 160 38.27 -42.85 2.33
N LYS A 161 38.75 -42.41 3.50
CA LYS A 161 40.15 -42.56 3.92
C LYS A 161 40.48 -43.97 4.45
N LYS A 162 39.47 -44.80 4.72
CA LYS A 162 39.60 -46.13 5.33
C LYS A 162 39.55 -47.30 4.32
N ASN A 163 39.25 -47.03 3.05
CA ASN A 163 39.39 -47.96 1.93
C ASN A 163 40.58 -47.57 1.04
#